data_AF-A0A847XL42-F1
#
_entry.id   AF-A0A847XL42-F1
#
_cell.length_a   1.000
_cell.length_b   1.000
_cell.length_c   1.000
_cell.angle_alpha   90.00
_cell.angle_beta   90.00
_cell.angle_gamma   90.00
#
_symmetry.space_group_name_H-M   'P 1'
#
loop_
_entity.id
_entity.type
_entity.pdbx_description
1 polymer ?
#
loop_
_entity_poly.entity_id
_entity_poly.type
_entity_poly.pdbx_seq_one_letter_code
_entity_poly.pdbx_strand_id
1 'polypeptide(L)'
;MDLEKHRANPITLDEVKDKVFSFHDKAGARIYHTAPNRCFLVQNIDGQWLYWGKILMLEQTIKGESKTTSGKYKIIEIYDPIYQEQITRHECPAGKSYFQS
;
A
#
# COMPACT_ATOMS: atom_id res chain seq x y z
N MET A 1 6.03 -6.49 -2.09
CA MET A 1 5.32 -7.64 -2.71
C MET A 1 5.97 -7.88 -4.06
N ASP A 2 5.77 -9.04 -4.67
CA ASP A 2 6.41 -9.44 -5.92
C ASP A 2 5.35 -9.51 -7.02
N LEU A 3 5.44 -8.62 -8.01
CA LEU A 3 4.44 -8.46 -9.05
C LEU A 3 4.38 -9.66 -9.99
N GLU A 4 5.52 -10.24 -10.33
CA GLU A 4 5.58 -11.38 -11.26
C GLU A 4 4.96 -12.62 -10.62
N LYS A 5 5.21 -12.83 -9.33
CA LYS A 5 4.54 -13.89 -8.57
C LYS A 5 3.04 -13.65 -8.45
N HIS A 6 2.61 -12.40 -8.19
CA HIS A 6 1.19 -12.06 -8.08
C HIS A 6 0.44 -12.25 -9.41
N ARG A 7 1.09 -11.99 -10.54
CA ARG A 7 0.50 -12.24 -11.87
C ARG A 7 0.32 -13.72 -12.16
N ALA A 8 1.29 -14.54 -11.79
CA ALA A 8 1.24 -16.00 -12.02
C ALA A 8 0.34 -16.72 -11.02
N ASN A 9 0.38 -16.33 -9.75
CA ASN A 9 -0.42 -16.89 -8.67
C ASN A 9 -0.88 -15.74 -7.74
N PRO A 10 -2.06 -15.16 -7.99
CA PRO A 10 -2.55 -14.01 -7.25
C PRO A 10 -2.60 -14.25 -5.74
N ILE A 11 -1.97 -13.33 -5.01
CA ILE A 11 -2.06 -13.25 -3.55
C ILE A 11 -3.53 -12.97 -3.20
N THR A 12 -4.09 -13.83 -2.37
CA THR A 12 -5.45 -13.72 -1.88
C THR A 12 -5.51 -12.99 -0.55
N LEU A 13 -6.67 -12.42 -0.22
CA LEU A 13 -6.89 -11.81 1.08
C LEU A 13 -6.72 -12.83 2.22
N ASP A 14 -7.12 -14.09 2.01
CA ASP A 14 -7.03 -15.14 3.03
C ASP A 14 -5.60 -15.42 3.49
N GLU A 15 -4.60 -15.19 2.63
CA GLU A 15 -3.19 -15.35 2.98
C GLU A 15 -2.68 -14.26 3.94
N VAL A 16 -3.41 -13.14 4.09
CA VAL A 16 -2.95 -11.94 4.81
C VAL A 16 -3.93 -11.38 5.83
N LYS A 17 -5.22 -11.76 5.81
CA LYS A 17 -6.30 -11.16 6.62
C LYS A 17 -6.07 -11.16 8.13
N ASP A 18 -5.40 -12.19 8.65
CA ASP A 18 -5.17 -12.35 10.09
C ASP A 18 -3.80 -11.80 10.54
N LYS A 19 -3.04 -11.20 9.61
CA LYS A 19 -1.71 -10.66 9.89
C LYS A 19 -1.78 -9.17 10.20
N VAL A 20 -0.98 -8.75 11.18
CA VAL A 20 -0.69 -7.35 11.45
C VAL A 20 0.70 -7.05 10.90
N PHE A 21 0.79 -6.04 10.05
CA PHE A 21 2.03 -5.58 9.46
C PHE A 21 2.48 -4.30 10.15
N SER A 22 3.79 -4.05 10.15
CA SER A 22 4.37 -2.82 10.69
C SER A 22 5.36 -2.19 9.75
N PHE A 23 5.52 -0.88 9.88
CA PHE A 23 6.65 -0.14 9.33
C PHE A 23 7.21 0.77 10.41
N HIS A 24 8.52 0.98 10.36
CA HIS A 24 9.26 1.68 11.41
C HIS A 24 10.10 2.79 10.81
N ASP A 25 10.03 3.95 11.46
CA ASP A 25 10.84 5.14 11.20
C ASP A 25 10.98 5.51 9.72
N LYS A 26 9.88 5.40 8.97
CA LYS A 26 9.84 5.77 7.55
C LYS A 26 10.02 7.28 7.43
N ALA A 27 10.93 7.71 6.57
CA ALA A 27 11.22 9.13 6.36
C ALA A 27 9.97 9.94 5.95
N GLY A 28 9.87 11.14 6.51
CA GLY A 28 8.76 12.07 6.35
C GLY A 28 7.70 11.92 7.44
N ALA A 29 7.12 13.06 7.83
CA ALA A 29 5.88 13.10 8.59
C ALA A 29 4.71 12.75 7.67
N ARG A 30 4.02 11.65 7.95
CA ARG A 30 2.91 11.13 7.15
C ARG A 30 1.69 11.01 8.04
N ILE A 31 0.56 11.48 7.55
CA ILE A 31 -0.71 11.35 8.24
C ILE A 31 -1.52 10.30 7.50
N TYR A 32 -1.84 9.21 8.19
CA TYR A 32 -2.78 8.22 7.71
C TYR A 32 -4.10 8.35 8.46
N HIS A 33 -5.22 8.12 7.78
CA HIS A 33 -6.51 8.04 8.45
C HIS A 33 -6.63 6.70 9.17
N THR A 34 -6.97 6.73 10.46
CA THR A 34 -7.20 5.52 11.26
C THR A 34 -8.53 4.87 10.92
N ALA A 35 -8.69 3.60 11.29
CA ALA A 35 -9.97 2.90 11.18
C ALA A 35 -11.13 3.73 11.81
N PRO A 36 -12.33 3.73 11.20
CA PRO A 36 -12.79 2.86 10.11
C PRO A 36 -12.42 3.33 8.69
N ASN A 37 -11.65 4.42 8.53
CA ASN A 37 -11.21 4.87 7.23
C ASN A 37 -10.17 3.92 6.61
N ARG A 38 -10.20 3.82 5.29
CA ARG A 38 -9.31 2.95 4.51
C ARG A 38 -8.19 3.78 3.91
N CYS A 39 -6.97 3.25 3.94
CA CYS A 39 -5.84 3.80 3.19
C CYS A 39 -5.47 2.85 2.04
N PHE A 40 -4.85 3.36 0.98
CA PHE A 40 -4.34 2.50 -0.09
C PHE A 40 -3.07 1.78 0.34
N LEU A 41 -2.97 0.49 -0.02
CA LEU A 41 -1.72 -0.25 -0.02
C LEU A 41 -1.00 0.03 -1.35
N VAL A 42 0.06 0.83 -1.31
CA VAL A 42 0.82 1.22 -2.51
C VAL A 42 2.31 0.95 -2.34
N GLN A 43 2.95 0.61 -3.45
CA GLN A 43 4.39 0.44 -3.54
C GLN A 43 4.96 1.47 -4.51
N ASN A 44 6.06 2.12 -4.13
CA ASN A 44 6.87 2.92 -5.05
C ASN A 44 7.98 2.02 -5.61
N ILE A 45 8.10 1.96 -6.92
CA ILE A 45 9.16 1.26 -7.64
C ILE A 45 9.80 2.29 -8.57
N ASP A 46 11.01 2.74 -8.22
CA ASP A 46 11.79 3.72 -8.98
C ASP A 46 11.01 4.99 -9.39
N GLY A 47 10.20 5.51 -8.47
CA GLY A 47 9.41 6.72 -8.70
C GLY A 47 8.06 6.48 -9.39
N GLN A 48 7.75 5.25 -9.80
CA GLN A 48 6.43 4.82 -10.26
C GLN A 48 5.63 4.18 -9.11
N TRP A 49 4.32 4.28 -9.17
CA TRP A 49 3.40 3.77 -8.15
C TRP A 49 2.64 2.55 -8.66
N LEU A 50 2.51 1.56 -7.78
CA LEU A 50 1.77 0.32 -7.99
C LEU A 50 0.79 0.12 -6.83
N TYR A 51 -0.50 -0.01 -7.15
CA TYR A 51 -1.57 -0.20 -6.16
C TYR A 51 -1.83 -1.67 -5.91
N TRP A 52 -1.79 -2.10 -4.65
CA TRP A 52 -1.94 -3.50 -4.25
C TRP A 52 -3.29 -3.79 -3.61
N GLY A 53 -3.94 -2.79 -3.01
CA GLY A 53 -5.15 -3.02 -2.26
C GLY A 53 -5.48 -1.91 -1.27
N LYS A 54 -6.14 -2.28 -0.18
CA LYS A 54 -6.56 -1.37 0.89
C LYS A 54 -6.12 -1.89 2.26
N ILE A 55 -5.83 -0.96 3.16
CA ILE A 55 -5.46 -1.25 4.55
C ILE A 55 -6.37 -0.51 5.52
N LEU A 56 -6.45 -1.05 6.74
CA LEU A 56 -6.83 -0.31 7.93
C LEU A 56 -5.58 -0.02 8.75
N MET A 57 -5.31 1.27 8.99
CA MET A 57 -4.28 1.68 9.93
C MET A 57 -4.78 1.48 11.35
N LEU A 58 -3.99 0.76 12.14
CA LEU A 58 -4.28 0.45 13.55
C LEU A 58 -3.60 1.46 14.49
N GLU A 59 -2.34 1.77 14.23
CA GLU A 59 -1.57 2.76 14.98
C GLU A 59 -0.64 3.53 14.05
N GLN A 60 -0.34 4.78 14.38
CA GLN A 60 0.74 5.55 13.78
C GLN A 60 1.41 6.42 14.82
N THR A 61 2.71 6.62 14.68
CA THR A 61 3.50 7.53 15.51
C THR A 61 4.34 8.41 14.60
N ILE A 62 4.15 9.72 14.71
CA ILE A 62 4.97 10.73 14.01
C ILE A 62 5.95 11.31 15.01
N LYS A 63 7.25 11.15 14.74
CA LYS A 63 8.33 11.77 15.53
C LYS A 63 8.68 13.11 14.88
N GLY A 64 8.35 14.21 15.54
CA GLY A 64 8.52 15.56 14.98
C GLY A 64 9.98 15.97 14.74
N GLU A 65 10.89 15.57 15.64
CA GLU A 65 12.32 15.90 15.57
C GLU A 65 13.03 15.17 14.42
N SER A 66 12.92 13.84 14.37
CA SER A 66 13.51 13.02 13.30
C SER A 66 12.73 13.07 11.99
N LYS A 67 11.51 13.65 11.99
CA LYS A 67 10.56 13.65 10.87
C LYS A 67 10.34 12.25 10.31
N THR A 68 10.13 11.28 11.19
CA THR A 68 9.84 9.89 10.81
C THR A 68 8.44 9.47 11.22
N THR A 69 7.88 8.51 10.50
CA THR A 69 6.58 7.91 10.81
C THR A 69 6.71 6.39 10.94
N SER A 70 6.17 5.85 12.02
CA SER A 70 5.98 4.41 12.22
C SER A 70 4.49 4.07 12.28
N GLY A 71 4.12 2.82 12.05
CA GLY A 71 2.73 2.40 12.23
C GLY A 71 2.51 0.91 12.06
N LYS A 72 1.31 0.46 12.42
CA LYS A 72 0.81 -0.89 12.19
C LYS A 72 -0.50 -0.86 11.41
N TYR A 73 -0.71 -1.88 10.58
CA TYR A 73 -1.89 -1.97 9.73
C TYR A 73 -2.30 -3.41 9.46
N LYS A 74 -3.56 -3.57 9.06
CA LYS A 74 -4.09 -4.81 8.48
C LYS A 74 -4.43 -4.58 7.02
N ILE A 75 -4.13 -5.56 6.19
CA ILE A 75 -4.61 -5.60 4.81
C ILE A 75 -6.05 -6.11 4.84
N ILE A 76 -6.96 -5.36 4.20
CA ILE A 76 -8.39 -5.70 4.15
C ILE A 76 -8.87 -6.03 2.74
N GLU A 77 -8.04 -5.76 1.74
CA GLU A 77 -8.33 -6.03 0.34
C GLU A 77 -7.01 -6.15 -0.41
N ILE A 78 -6.90 -7.16 -1.27
CA ILE A 78 -5.84 -7.31 -2.26
C ILE A 78 -6.50 -7.35 -3.63
N TYR A 79 -6.00 -6.54 -4.55
CA TYR A 79 -6.51 -6.48 -5.91
C TYR A 79 -5.98 -7.66 -6.72
N ASP A 80 -6.84 -8.29 -7.50
CA ASP A 80 -6.40 -9.23 -8.54
C ASP A 80 -5.57 -8.47 -9.60
N PRO A 81 -4.73 -9.16 -10.40
CA PRO A 81 -3.83 -8.51 -11.34
C PRO A 81 -4.52 -7.59 -12.36
N ILE A 82 -5.72 -7.93 -12.83
CA ILE A 82 -6.45 -7.15 -13.83
C ILE A 82 -6.91 -5.84 -13.19
N TYR A 83 -7.56 -5.93 -12.03
CA TYR A 83 -8.04 -4.74 -11.33
C TYR A 83 -6.87 -3.88 -10.80
N GLN A 84 -5.79 -4.50 -10.33
CA GLN A 84 -4.56 -3.81 -9.93
C GLN A 84 -4.02 -2.92 -11.04
N GLU A 85 -3.99 -3.42 -12.28
CA GLU A 85 -3.54 -2.61 -13.41
C GLU A 85 -4.49 -1.44 -13.68
N GLN A 86 -5.78 -1.71 -13.75
CA GLN A 86 -6.80 -0.68 -14.01
C GLN A 86 -6.75 0.44 -12.97
N ILE A 87 -6.76 0.10 -11.67
CA ILE A 87 -6.75 1.10 -10.61
C ILE A 87 -5.42 1.83 -10.51
N THR A 88 -4.30 1.15 -10.77
CA THR A 88 -2.99 1.82 -10.80
C THR A 88 -2.98 2.88 -11.91
N ARG A 89 -3.48 2.58 -13.11
CA ARG A 89 -3.58 3.56 -14.20
C ARG A 89 -4.54 4.70 -13.88
N HIS A 90 -5.64 4.42 -13.18
CA HIS A 90 -6.67 5.41 -12.84
C HIS A 90 -6.24 6.38 -11.73
N GLU A 91 -5.69 5.85 -10.63
CA GLU A 91 -5.37 6.64 -9.42
C GLU A 91 -3.97 7.27 -9.46
N CYS A 92 -3.06 6.78 -10.31
CA CYS A 92 -1.74 7.36 -10.40
C CYS A 92 -1.77 8.73 -11.09
N PRO A 93 -0.97 9.70 -10.60
CA PRO A 93 -0.70 10.91 -11.36
C PRO A 93 -0.15 10.60 -12.76
N ALA A 94 -0.36 11.50 -13.71
CA ALA A 94 0.16 11.38 -15.06
C ALA A 94 1.67 11.09 -15.05
N GLY A 95 2.09 10.06 -15.79
CA GLY A 95 3.49 9.63 -15.87
C GLY A 95 4.05 8.94 -14.62
N LYS A 96 3.20 8.62 -13.63
CA LYS A 96 3.63 7.95 -12.38
C LYS A 96 3.07 6.54 -12.20
N SER A 97 2.21 6.07 -13.10
CA SER A 97 1.77 4.67 -13.09
C SER A 97 2.95 3.73 -13.34
N TYR A 98 3.01 2.62 -12.59
CA TYR A 98 3.93 1.52 -12.89
C TYR A 98 3.62 0.89 -14.25
N PHE A 99 2.34 0.71 -14.55
CA PHE A 99 1.88 0.28 -15.87
C PHE A 99 1.87 1.51 -16.78
N GLN A 100 2.89 1.63 -17.62
CA GLN A 100 3.00 2.74 -18.57
C GLN A 100 1.76 2.79 -19.47
N SER A 101 1.25 4.00 -19.70
CA SER A 101 0.23 4.30 -20.72
C SER A 101 0.78 4.09 -22.12
#